data_AF-A0A315BKY9-F1
#
_entry.id   AF-A0A315BKY9-F1
#
_cell.length_a   1.000
_cell.length_b   1.000
_cell.length_c   1.000
_cell.angle_alpha   90.00
_cell.angle_beta   90.00
_cell.angle_gamma   90.00
#
_symmetry.space_group_name_H-M   'P 1'
#
loop_
_entity.id
_entity.type
_entity.pdbx_description
1 polymer ?
#
loop_
_entity_poly.entity_id
_entity_poly.type
_entity_poly.pdbx_seq_one_letter_code
_entity_poly.pdbx_strand_id
1 'polypeptide(L)'
;MHTQTSKDQAPVYGTRPQKPGMYLGLFHGRDTPHEAMNGWGFDGPALGPLKHVHTTYACSMNVEFTSLSDAHLLTGSNDTFLELQLDGDLLCFDGKLYGDWTVYMVKPEECFRPPDTFRQNTRPNDLRRQAKPIPWEEDK
;
A
#
# COMPACT_ATOMS: atom_id res chain seq x y z
N MET A 1 -4.72 5.85 27.87
CA MET A 1 -5.85 5.93 26.91
C MET A 1 -5.42 5.15 25.68
N HIS A 2 -5.97 3.96 25.46
CA HIS A 2 -5.66 3.15 24.28
C HIS A 2 -6.56 3.59 23.14
N THR A 3 -6.03 4.37 22.19
CA THR A 3 -6.71 4.64 20.94
C THR A 3 -6.69 3.35 20.14
N GLN A 4 -7.82 2.66 20.01
CA GLN A 4 -7.97 1.56 19.06
C GLN A 4 -7.81 2.15 17.66
N THR A 5 -6.67 1.94 17.03
CA THR A 5 -6.46 2.24 15.62
C THR A 5 -7.25 1.24 14.79
N SER A 6 -8.32 1.69 14.12
CA SER A 6 -9.10 0.84 13.21
C SER A 6 -8.32 0.60 11.92
N LYS A 7 -8.60 -0.55 11.26
CA LYS A 7 -8.00 -0.93 9.98
C LYS A 7 -8.24 0.10 8.87
N ASP A 8 -9.26 0.95 9.02
CA ASP A 8 -9.59 2.07 8.10
C ASP A 8 -8.49 3.15 8.04
N GLN A 9 -7.52 3.11 8.97
CA GLN A 9 -6.36 4.01 8.98
C GLN A 9 -5.14 3.43 8.26
N ALA A 10 -5.24 2.22 7.71
CA ALA A 10 -4.17 1.61 6.92
C ALA A 10 -3.81 2.51 5.74
N PRO A 11 -2.51 2.77 5.48
CA PRO A 11 -2.10 3.52 4.31
C PRO A 11 -2.59 2.83 3.03
N VAL A 12 -3.16 3.60 2.11
CA VAL A 12 -3.58 3.13 0.77
C VAL A 12 -2.54 3.58 -0.25
N TYR A 13 -2.17 2.69 -1.18
CA TYR A 13 -1.22 3.05 -2.23
C TYR A 13 -1.73 4.21 -3.09
N GLY A 14 -0.85 5.18 -3.35
CA GLY A 14 -1.20 6.42 -4.03
C GLY A 14 -1.75 7.54 -3.13
N THR A 15 -1.92 7.29 -1.83
CA THR A 15 -2.16 8.34 -0.82
C THR A 15 -0.87 8.59 -0.04
N ARG A 16 -0.62 9.84 0.35
CA ARG A 16 0.56 10.17 1.17
C ARG A 16 0.43 9.52 2.56
N PRO A 17 1.38 8.66 2.99
CA PRO A 17 1.31 8.02 4.30
C PRO A 17 1.71 8.98 5.41
N GLN A 18 1.44 8.62 6.67
CA GLN A 18 1.75 9.47 7.84
C GLN A 18 3.25 9.55 8.15
N LYS A 19 4.02 8.52 7.79
CA LYS A 19 5.45 8.38 8.15
C LYS A 19 6.32 8.28 6.90
N PRO A 20 7.55 8.83 6.91
CA PRO A 20 8.51 8.58 5.84
C PRO A 20 9.07 7.17 5.94
N GLY A 21 9.68 6.69 4.86
CA GLY A 21 10.36 5.40 4.81
C GLY A 21 10.07 4.59 3.55
N MET A 22 10.46 3.32 3.55
CA MET A 22 10.22 2.39 2.45
C MET A 22 8.85 1.75 2.60
N TYR A 23 8.12 1.63 1.49
CA TYR A 23 6.79 1.02 1.45
C TYR A 23 6.68 0.04 0.29
N LEU A 24 5.87 -1.00 0.48
CA LEU A 24 5.37 -1.87 -0.58
C LEU A 24 3.93 -1.46 -0.92
N GLY A 25 3.72 -0.89 -2.09
CA GLY A 25 2.39 -0.50 -2.58
C GLY A 25 1.76 -1.62 -3.40
N LEU A 26 0.54 -2.01 -3.04
CA LEU A 26 -0.25 -3.03 -3.75
C LEU A 26 -1.34 -2.38 -4.59
N PHE A 27 -1.53 -2.82 -5.82
CA PHE A 27 -2.55 -2.29 -6.73
C PHE A 27 -2.97 -3.34 -7.75
N HIS A 28 -3.91 -2.97 -8.61
CA HIS A 28 -4.53 -3.91 -9.53
C HIS A 28 -5.26 -5.04 -8.76
N GLY A 29 -6.03 -4.64 -7.74
CA GLY A 29 -6.67 -5.52 -6.78
C GLY A 29 -7.96 -6.17 -7.31
N ARG A 30 -8.17 -7.43 -6.92
CA ARG A 30 -9.35 -8.27 -7.22
C ARG A 30 -9.71 -9.19 -6.06
N ASP A 31 -10.96 -9.64 -6.03
CA ASP A 31 -11.51 -10.54 -5.00
C ASP A 31 -11.33 -12.02 -5.35
N THR A 32 -11.27 -12.35 -6.64
CA THR A 32 -11.02 -13.73 -7.10
C THR A 32 -9.97 -13.77 -8.22
N PRO A 33 -9.20 -14.86 -8.37
CA PRO A 33 -8.13 -14.94 -9.37
C PRO A 33 -8.61 -14.74 -10.81
N HIS A 34 -9.86 -15.11 -11.09
CA HIS A 34 -10.45 -15.06 -12.43
C HIS A 34 -11.49 -13.95 -12.60
N GLU A 35 -11.50 -12.97 -11.70
CA GLU A 35 -12.42 -11.85 -11.78
C GLU A 35 -12.18 -11.05 -13.08
N ALA A 36 -13.24 -10.87 -13.87
CA ALA A 36 -13.20 -9.96 -15.00
C ALA A 36 -13.23 -8.52 -14.49
N MET A 37 -12.11 -7.81 -14.62
CA MET A 37 -11.94 -6.50 -14.01
C MET A 37 -12.51 -5.39 -14.89
N ASN A 38 -13.31 -4.49 -14.28
CA ASN A 38 -13.65 -3.22 -14.90
C ASN A 38 -12.48 -2.24 -14.72
N GLY A 39 -11.75 -1.95 -15.80
CA GLY A 39 -10.55 -1.12 -15.75
C GLY A 39 -9.42 -1.80 -14.97
N TRP A 40 -8.78 -1.08 -14.03
CA TRP A 40 -7.62 -1.55 -13.28
C TRP A 40 -7.95 -2.19 -11.92
N GLY A 41 -9.22 -2.36 -11.56
CA GLY A 41 -9.62 -2.85 -10.23
C GLY A 41 -9.34 -1.87 -9.09
N PHE A 42 -9.31 -2.40 -7.85
CA PHE A 42 -9.18 -1.56 -6.65
C PHE A 42 -7.72 -1.29 -6.27
N ASP A 43 -7.51 -0.15 -5.61
CA ASP A 43 -6.23 0.20 -4.98
C ASP A 43 -6.06 -0.58 -3.68
N GLY A 44 -4.86 -1.14 -3.48
CA GLY A 44 -4.50 -1.88 -2.28
C GLY A 44 -3.79 -1.03 -1.23
N PRO A 45 -3.38 -1.65 -0.11
CA PRO A 45 -2.64 -0.96 0.92
C PRO A 45 -1.21 -0.62 0.49
N ALA A 46 -0.62 0.34 1.18
CA ALA A 46 0.80 0.58 1.21
C ALA A 46 1.36 0.01 2.52
N LEU A 47 2.06 -1.12 2.44
CA LEU A 47 2.65 -1.78 3.60
C LEU A 47 3.95 -1.07 3.97
N GLY A 48 3.99 -0.47 5.16
CA GLY A 48 5.20 0.11 5.71
C GLY A 48 4.95 1.11 6.83
N PRO A 49 6.00 1.80 7.31
CA PRO A 49 7.36 1.73 6.80
C PRO A 49 8.05 0.36 7.01
N LEU A 50 8.92 -0.02 6.08
CA LEU A 50 9.63 -1.31 6.06
C LEU A 50 11.16 -1.12 6.22
N LYS A 51 11.81 -2.09 6.88
CA LYS A 51 13.28 -2.23 6.92
C LYS A 51 13.81 -2.91 5.67
N HIS A 52 13.12 -3.94 5.18
CA HIS A 52 13.47 -4.65 3.96
C HIS A 52 12.25 -5.21 3.23
N VAL A 53 12.43 -5.46 1.94
CA VAL A 53 11.54 -6.25 1.08
C VAL A 53 12.44 -7.23 0.33
N HIS A 54 12.16 -8.52 0.44
CA HIS A 54 12.94 -9.57 -0.20
C HIS A 54 12.00 -10.54 -0.91
N THR A 55 12.25 -10.81 -2.18
CA THR A 55 11.50 -11.80 -2.96
C THR A 55 12.36 -13.04 -3.16
N THR A 56 11.83 -14.19 -2.81
CA THR A 56 12.50 -15.49 -2.91
C THR A 56 11.82 -16.32 -3.98
N TYR A 57 12.59 -16.82 -4.96
CA TYR A 57 12.13 -17.65 -6.08
C TYR A 57 10.95 -17.08 -6.89
N ALA A 58 10.73 -15.76 -6.83
CA ALA A 58 9.59 -15.09 -7.45
C ALA A 58 8.20 -15.62 -7.03
N CYS A 59 8.11 -16.35 -5.91
CA CYS A 59 6.83 -16.92 -5.42
C CYS A 59 6.55 -16.62 -3.94
N SER A 60 7.53 -16.16 -3.18
CA SER A 60 7.32 -15.63 -1.83
C SER A 60 8.00 -14.29 -1.64
N MET A 61 7.37 -13.42 -0.86
CA MET A 61 7.89 -12.10 -0.52
C MET A 61 7.90 -11.92 0.98
N ASN A 62 9.04 -11.54 1.52
CA ASN A 62 9.25 -11.32 2.94
C ASN A 62 9.49 -9.84 3.19
N VAL A 63 8.72 -9.27 4.11
CA VAL A 63 8.85 -7.88 4.52
C VAL A 63 9.03 -7.80 6.03
N GLU A 64 9.76 -6.80 6.49
CA GLU A 64 9.88 -6.49 7.92
C GLU A 64 9.49 -5.04 8.17
N PHE A 65 8.50 -4.80 9.01
CA PHE A 65 8.07 -3.47 9.43
C PHE A 65 9.11 -2.81 10.34
N THR A 66 9.23 -1.49 10.26
CA THR A 66 10.10 -0.73 11.17
C THR A 66 9.59 -0.71 12.61
N SER A 67 8.29 -0.92 12.81
CA SER A 67 7.67 -0.89 14.13
C SER A 67 6.55 -1.92 14.26
N LEU A 68 6.38 -2.44 15.48
CA LEU A 68 5.32 -3.41 15.81
C LEU A 68 3.93 -2.79 15.70
N SER A 69 3.78 -1.49 15.98
CA SER A 69 2.48 -0.81 15.85
C SER A 69 2.02 -0.69 14.40
N ASP A 70 2.94 -0.44 13.45
CA ASP A 70 2.61 -0.40 12.02
C ASP A 70 2.24 -1.82 11.51
N ALA A 71 2.99 -2.85 11.94
CA ALA A 71 2.69 -4.24 11.61
C ALA A 71 1.31 -4.65 12.15
N HIS A 72 1.02 -4.34 13.41
CA HIS A 72 -0.25 -4.64 14.05
C HIS A 72 -1.43 -3.91 13.40
N LEU A 73 -1.26 -2.65 13.01
CA LEU A 73 -2.29 -1.88 12.30
C LEU A 73 -2.70 -2.55 10.99
N LEU A 74 -1.72 -3.03 10.22
CA LEU A 74 -1.94 -3.59 8.88
C LEU A 74 -2.36 -5.06 8.88
N THR A 75 -1.87 -5.85 9.84
CA THR A 75 -2.01 -7.31 9.82
C THR A 75 -2.75 -7.88 11.03
N GLY A 76 -2.91 -7.11 12.11
CA GLY A 76 -3.32 -7.61 13.42
C GLY A 76 -2.27 -8.46 14.14
N SER A 77 -1.09 -8.67 13.53
CA SER A 77 0.01 -9.47 14.08
C SER A 77 0.77 -8.71 15.18
N ASN A 78 1.43 -9.46 16.07
CA ASN A 78 2.40 -8.95 17.04
C ASN A 78 3.85 -9.23 16.61
N ASP A 79 4.06 -9.51 15.31
CA ASP A 79 5.36 -9.69 14.69
C ASP A 79 5.60 -8.57 13.67
N THR A 80 6.83 -8.09 13.58
CA THR A 80 7.25 -7.15 12.54
C THR A 80 7.54 -7.85 11.22
N PHE A 81 7.76 -9.16 11.22
CA PHE A 81 7.95 -9.94 10.02
C PHE A 81 6.62 -10.37 9.41
N LEU A 82 6.52 -10.28 8.08
CA LEU A 82 5.38 -10.75 7.31
C LEU A 82 5.87 -11.46 6.05
N GLU A 83 5.43 -12.70 5.88
CA GLU A 83 5.57 -13.45 4.65
C GLU A 83 4.29 -13.33 3.83
N LEU A 84 4.44 -12.93 2.57
CA LEU A 84 3.40 -12.84 1.55
C LEU A 84 3.64 -13.93 0.53
N GLN A 85 2.56 -14.59 0.12
CA GLN A 85 2.60 -15.62 -0.92
C GLN A 85 2.06 -15.07 -2.24
N LEU A 86 2.55 -15.62 -3.34
CA LEU A 86 1.92 -15.44 -4.64
C LEU A 86 1.03 -16.64 -4.98
N ASP A 87 -0.19 -16.38 -5.46
CA ASP A 87 -1.04 -17.35 -6.14
C ASP A 87 -0.96 -17.10 -7.64
N GLY A 88 -0.16 -17.91 -8.33
CA GLY A 88 0.22 -17.63 -9.72
C GLY A 88 1.02 -16.35 -9.84
N ASP A 89 0.47 -15.35 -10.53
CA ASP A 89 1.04 -14.01 -10.71
C ASP A 89 0.46 -12.97 -9.73
N LEU A 90 -0.42 -13.38 -8.80
CA LEU A 90 -1.12 -12.48 -7.89
C LEU A 90 -0.51 -12.53 -6.49
N LEU A 91 -0.13 -11.38 -5.94
CA LEU A 91 0.30 -11.29 -4.55
C LEU A 91 -0.91 -11.31 -3.60
N CYS A 92 -0.89 -12.20 -2.61
CA CYS A 92 -1.98 -12.38 -1.66
C CYS A 92 -1.76 -11.53 -0.40
N PHE A 93 -2.74 -10.69 -0.05
CA PHE A 93 -2.74 -9.97 1.22
C PHE A 93 -4.16 -9.71 1.73
N ASP A 94 -4.42 -10.04 3.00
CA ASP A 94 -5.69 -9.78 3.69
C ASP A 94 -6.92 -10.34 2.95
N GLY A 95 -6.78 -11.54 2.37
CA GLY A 95 -7.84 -12.19 1.59
C GLY A 95 -8.12 -11.54 0.23
N LYS A 96 -7.27 -10.61 -0.22
CA LYS A 96 -7.32 -9.95 -1.53
C LYS A 96 -6.13 -10.34 -2.38
N LEU A 97 -6.27 -10.15 -3.69
CA LEU A 97 -5.28 -10.53 -4.70
C LEU A 97 -4.86 -9.30 -5.50
N TYR A 98 -3.56 -9.13 -5.71
CA TYR A 98 -3.00 -7.95 -6.37
C TYR A 98 -2.11 -8.37 -7.54
N GLY A 99 -2.45 -7.89 -8.73
CA GLY A 99 -1.68 -8.21 -9.95
C GLY A 99 -0.37 -7.43 -10.05
N ASP A 100 -0.26 -6.30 -9.36
CA ASP A 100 0.92 -5.45 -9.42
C ASP A 100 1.32 -4.96 -8.02
N TRP A 101 2.62 -4.80 -7.82
CA TRP A 101 3.20 -4.21 -6.62
C TRP A 101 4.43 -3.38 -6.95
N THR A 102 4.75 -2.42 -6.07
CA THR A 102 5.95 -1.60 -6.21
C THR A 102 6.58 -1.30 -4.86
N VAL A 103 7.90 -1.32 -4.81
CA VAL A 103 8.66 -0.85 -3.65
C VAL A 103 9.07 0.60 -3.91
N TYR A 104 8.73 1.50 -3.00
CA TYR A 104 9.00 2.92 -3.15
C TYR A 104 9.43 3.57 -1.84
N MET A 105 10.14 4.69 -1.96
CA MET A 105 10.56 5.51 -0.83
C MET A 105 9.65 6.73 -0.70
N VAL A 106 9.23 7.03 0.53
CA VAL A 106 8.50 8.25 0.91
C VAL A 106 9.42 9.13 1.73
N LYS A 107 9.69 10.33 1.22
CA LYS A 107 10.44 11.34 1.96
C LYS A 107 9.54 12.09 2.96
N PRO A 108 10.08 12.74 3.99
CA PRO A 108 9.28 13.52 4.95
C PRO A 108 8.33 14.54 4.31
N GLU A 109 8.74 15.21 3.23
CA GLU A 109 7.93 16.17 2.48
C GLU A 109 6.79 15.54 1.65
N GLU A 110 6.84 14.22 1.47
CA GLU A 110 5.85 13.40 0.77
C GLU A 110 4.86 12.74 1.74
N CYS A 111 5.03 12.93 3.06
CA CYS A 111 4.07 12.47 4.05
C CYS A 111 2.76 13.28 4.01
N PHE A 112 1.75 12.73 4.70
CA PHE A 112 0.45 13.34 4.93
C PHE A 112 0.63 14.76 5.46
N ARG A 113 0.00 15.73 4.80
CA ARG A 113 0.02 17.11 5.24
C ARG A 113 -1.18 17.33 6.16
N PRO A 114 -0.99 17.89 7.38
CA PRO A 114 -2.10 18.27 8.23
C PRO A 114 -3.09 19.14 7.45
N PRO A 115 -4.40 19.07 7.76
CA PRO A 115 -5.39 19.92 7.14
C PRO A 115 -4.95 21.40 7.23
N ASP A 116 -4.93 22.10 6.10
CA ASP A 116 -4.67 23.54 6.09
C ASP A 116 -5.88 24.24 6.71
N THR A 117 -5.76 24.59 8.00
CA THR A 117 -6.85 25.26 8.74
C THR A 117 -6.90 26.77 8.49
N PHE A 118 -5.94 27.32 7.73
CA PHE A 118 -5.82 28.75 7.48
C PHE A 118 -6.32 29.17 6.09
N ARG A 119 -6.30 28.26 5.12
CA ARG A 119 -6.75 28.53 3.74
C ARG A 119 -8.04 27.78 3.42
N GLN A 120 -8.95 28.44 2.69
CA GLN A 120 -10.17 27.79 2.20
C GLN A 120 -9.89 26.68 1.17
N ASN A 121 -8.76 26.75 0.46
CA ASN A 121 -8.39 25.73 -0.53
C ASN A 121 -7.59 24.60 0.13
N THR A 122 -8.23 23.43 0.26
CA THR A 122 -7.58 22.18 0.66
C THR A 122 -6.71 21.65 -0.49
N ARG A 123 -5.44 21.36 -0.19
CA ARG A 123 -4.57 20.66 -1.13
C ARG A 123 -4.89 19.17 -1.08
N PRO A 124 -5.03 18.47 -2.23
CA PRO A 124 -5.20 17.03 -2.21
C PRO A 124 -3.96 16.36 -1.64
N ASN A 125 -4.16 15.28 -0.90
CA ASN A 125 -3.10 14.54 -0.24
C ASN A 125 -2.69 13.30 -1.06
N ASP A 126 -2.82 13.42 -2.37
CA ASP A 126 -2.41 12.40 -3.33
C ASP A 126 -0.89 12.30 -3.38
N LEU A 127 -0.40 11.07 -3.45
CA LEU A 127 0.98 10.77 -3.76
C LEU A 127 1.06 10.42 -5.24
N ARG A 128 2.10 10.90 -5.94
CA ARG A 128 2.31 10.53 -7.35
C ARG A 128 2.42 9.00 -7.44
N ARG A 129 1.43 8.36 -8.05
CA ARG A 129 1.41 6.92 -8.29
C ARG A 129 2.50 6.61 -9.31
N GLN A 130 3.64 6.12 -8.84
CA GLN A 130 4.81 5.88 -9.70
C GLN A 130 4.59 4.74 -10.69
N ALA A 131 3.65 3.82 -10.40
CA ALA A 131 3.49 2.57 -11.13
C ALA A 131 2.17 2.39 -11.88
N LYS A 132 1.21 3.33 -11.80
CA LYS A 132 0.03 3.28 -12.71
C LYS A 132 0.48 3.77 -14.08
N PRO A 133 0.31 3.00 -15.16
CA PRO A 133 0.59 3.49 -16.50
C PRO A 133 -0.19 4.78 -16.76
N ILE A 134 0.44 5.69 -17.51
CA ILE A 134 -0.29 6.83 -18.07
C ILE A 134 -1.35 6.22 -19.00
N PRO A 135 -2.64 6.56 -18.87
CA PRO A 135 -3.64 6.13 -19.83
C PRO A 135 -3.16 6.50 -21.23
N TRP A 136 -3.10 5.52 -22.13
CA TRP A 136 -2.83 5.81 -23.54
C TRP A 136 -3.99 6.68 -24.06
N GLU A 137 -3.72 7.66 -24.92
CA GLU A 137 -4.75 8.64 -25.35
C GLU A 137 -5.95 8.03 -26.11
N GLU A 138 -5.93 6.72 -26.38
CA GLU A 138 -6.97 6.01 -27.15
C GLU A 138 -8.20 5.59 -26.33
N ASP A 139 -8.25 5.84 -25.02
CA ASP A 139 -9.43 5.56 -24.17
C ASP A 139 -10.38 6.79 -24.02
N LYS A 140 -10.60 7.56 -25.10
CA LYS A 140 -11.59 8.66 -25.14
C LYS A 140 -12.70 8.42 -26.17
#